data_AF-A0A3P8GKZ7-F1
#
_entry.id   AF-A0A3P8GKZ7-F1
#
_cell.length_a   1.000
_cell.length_b   1.000
_cell.length_c   1.000
_cell.angle_alpha   90.00
_cell.angle_beta   90.00
_cell.angle_gamma   90.00
#
_symmetry.space_group_name_H-M   'P 1'
#
loop_
_entity.id
_entity.type
_entity.pdbx_description
1 polymer ?
#
loop_
_entity_poly.entity_id
_entity_poly.type
_entity_poly.pdbx_seq_one_letter_code
_entity_poly.pdbx_strand_id
1 'polypeptide(L)'
;MVNLLSVDVNRIMELFMYSYCTWIALVQLILSFYLLWQQLGMATLIGIGLLLLMLLLNAGSMSFLQRFEIIKLYAWEYAFAAQVTEIRKSELRDLLRIIICWACAQLFWNMTPFVILLSTFTVYTRGVLFPLSTSVPTNGSEVIPNRPSFLNAERIFVSVSLFNLLREPLVALPWNENAAVIQFRDAAFSWTDTGPLVLSK
;
A
#
# COMPACT_ATOMS: atom_id res chain seq x y z
N MET A 1 33.90 8.28 16.80
CA MET A 1 34.38 7.63 15.56
C MET A 1 33.65 6.33 15.26
N VAL A 2 33.65 5.32 16.14
CA VAL A 2 32.95 4.04 15.88
C VAL A 2 31.42 4.19 15.76
N ASN A 3 30.80 5.03 16.61
CA ASN A 3 29.36 5.30 16.53
C ASN A 3 28.98 6.02 15.21
N LEU A 4 29.81 6.98 14.78
CA LEU A 4 29.57 7.73 13.54
C LEU A 4 29.73 6.84 12.31
N LEU A 5 30.77 6.00 12.29
CA LEU A 5 31.01 5.04 11.22
C LEU A 5 29.94 3.93 11.17
N SER A 6 29.44 3.47 12.31
CA SER A 6 28.31 2.54 12.39
C SER A 6 27.01 3.15 11.86
N VAL A 7 26.74 4.41 12.22
CA VAL A 7 25.57 5.15 11.74
C VAL A 7 25.64 5.37 10.24
N ASP A 8 26.80 5.75 9.69
CA ASP A 8 26.98 5.99 8.26
C ASP A 8 26.86 4.69 7.44
N VAL A 9 27.43 3.58 7.93
CA VAL A 9 27.31 2.27 7.27
C VAL A 9 25.86 1.80 7.25
N ASN A 10 25.13 1.95 8.35
CA ASN A 10 23.71 1.59 8.40
C ASN A 10 22.88 2.44 7.43
N ARG A 11 23.15 3.74 7.33
CA ARG A 11 22.46 4.63 6.39
C ARG A 11 22.69 4.25 4.94
N ILE A 12 23.93 3.94 4.57
CA ILE A 12 24.27 3.49 3.21
C ILE A 12 23.57 2.16 2.89
N MET A 13 23.57 1.23 3.84
CA MET A 13 22.89 -0.06 3.69
C MET A 13 21.38 0.12 3.48
N GLU A 14 20.73 0.96 4.29
CA GLU A 14 19.32 1.30 4.16
C GLU A 14 19.00 1.95 2.81
N LEU A 15 19.86 2.86 2.32
CA LEU A 15 19.69 3.49 1.00
C LEU A 15 19.69 2.45 -0.14
N PHE A 16 20.66 1.53 -0.14
CA PHE A 16 20.70 0.45 -1.12
C PHE A 16 19.49 -0.48 -1.01
N MET A 17 19.05 -0.77 0.22
CA MET A 17 17.88 -1.60 0.47
C MET A 17 16.59 -0.95 -0.06
N TYR A 18 16.35 0.34 0.23
CA TYR A 18 15.18 1.05 -0.26
C TYR A 18 15.19 1.19 -1.79
N SER A 19 16.34 1.49 -2.39
CA SER A 19 16.51 1.58 -3.84
C SER A 19 16.20 0.23 -4.53
N TYR A 20 16.69 -0.88 -3.96
CA TYR A 20 16.38 -2.23 -4.43
C TYR A 20 14.89 -2.55 -4.32
N CYS A 21 14.26 -2.24 -3.19
CA CYS A 21 12.83 -2.46 -2.98
C CYS A 21 11.98 -1.68 -3.99
N THR A 22 12.33 -0.43 -4.29
CA THR A 22 11.62 0.38 -5.30
C THR A 22 11.75 -0.23 -6.69
N TRP A 23 12.94 -0.65 -7.10
CA TRP A 23 13.14 -1.27 -8.41
C TRP A 23 12.38 -2.59 -8.56
N ILE A 24 12.46 -3.47 -7.55
CA ILE A 24 11.74 -4.74 -7.53
C ILE A 24 10.23 -4.52 -7.56
N ALA A 25 9.72 -3.55 -6.79
CA ALA A 25 8.29 -3.25 -6.75
C ALA A 25 7.73 -2.89 -8.13
N LEU A 26 8.48 -2.16 -8.95
CA LEU A 26 8.08 -1.81 -10.33
C LEU A 26 8.03 -3.03 -11.24
N VAL A 27 9.06 -3.87 -11.21
CA VAL A 27 9.11 -5.09 -12.02
C VAL A 27 7.98 -6.04 -11.63
N GLN A 28 7.75 -6.21 -10.32
CA GLN A 28 6.68 -7.05 -9.79
C GLN A 28 5.31 -6.55 -10.20
N LEU A 29 5.07 -5.22 -10.17
CA LEU A 29 3.80 -4.63 -10.61
C LEU A 29 3.50 -4.97 -12.07
N ILE A 30 4.47 -4.80 -12.96
CA ILE A 30 4.31 -5.08 -14.39
C ILE A 30 4.08 -6.58 -14.62
N LEU A 31 4.87 -7.44 -14.00
CA LEU A 31 4.78 -8.89 -14.17
C LEU A 31 3.45 -9.44 -13.64
N SER A 32 3.05 -9.04 -12.43
CA SER A 32 1.78 -9.46 -11.84
C SER A 32 0.59 -8.99 -12.64
N PHE A 33 0.62 -7.74 -13.13
CA PHE A 33 -0.42 -7.23 -14.02
C PHE A 33 -0.54 -8.04 -15.31
N TYR A 34 0.59 -8.31 -15.97
CA TYR A 34 0.63 -9.08 -17.21
C TYR A 34 0.05 -10.49 -17.05
N LEU A 35 0.45 -11.21 -16.00
CA LEU A 35 -0.06 -12.56 -15.71
C LEU A 35 -1.54 -12.55 -15.34
N LEU A 36 -1.99 -11.55 -14.57
CA LEU A 36 -3.39 -11.41 -14.20
C LEU A 36 -4.26 -11.15 -15.45
N TRP A 37 -3.76 -10.32 -16.38
CA TRP A 37 -4.44 -10.03 -17.64
C TRP A 37 -4.65 -11.28 -18.48
N GLN A 38 -3.65 -12.16 -18.56
CA GLN A 38 -3.79 -13.45 -19.25
C GLN A 38 -4.82 -14.36 -18.57
N GLN A 39 -4.98 -14.28 -17.25
CA GLN A 39 -5.83 -15.19 -16.50
C GLN A 39 -7.31 -14.77 -16.43
N LEU A 40 -7.61 -13.47 -16.28
CA LEU A 40 -8.97 -12.95 -16.11
C LEU A 40 -9.42 -11.94 -17.19
N GLY A 41 -8.54 -11.50 -18.08
CA GLY A 41 -8.87 -10.54 -19.14
C GLY A 41 -9.44 -9.23 -18.59
N MET A 42 -10.58 -8.78 -19.13
CA MET A 42 -11.18 -7.48 -18.76
C MET A 42 -11.60 -7.36 -17.29
N ALA A 43 -11.86 -8.46 -16.59
CA ALA A 43 -12.20 -8.41 -15.16
C ALA A 43 -11.05 -7.87 -14.30
N THR A 44 -9.80 -7.96 -14.78
CA THR A 44 -8.63 -7.41 -14.08
C THR A 44 -8.71 -5.90 -13.85
N LEU A 45 -9.28 -5.15 -14.80
CA LEU A 45 -9.39 -3.69 -14.71
C LEU A 45 -10.23 -3.25 -13.52
N ILE A 46 -11.27 -4.03 -13.18
CA ILE A 46 -12.14 -3.74 -12.05
C ILE A 46 -11.41 -4.03 -10.73
N GLY A 47 -10.69 -5.15 -10.66
CA GLY A 47 -9.85 -5.48 -9.51
C GLY A 47 -8.78 -4.41 -9.26
N ILE A 48 -8.14 -3.91 -10.32
CA ILE A 48 -7.13 -2.84 -10.24
C ILE A 48 -7.78 -1.50 -9.89
N GLY A 49 -8.94 -1.17 -10.46
CA GLY A 49 -9.69 0.04 -10.11
C GLY A 49 -10.07 0.07 -8.62
N LEU A 50 -10.50 -1.08 -8.08
CA LEU A 50 -10.76 -1.24 -6.66
C LEU A 50 -9.49 -1.18 -5.81
N LEU A 51 -8.38 -1.75 -6.27
CA LEU A 51 -7.07 -1.62 -5.61
C LEU A 51 -6.62 -0.16 -5.52
N LEU A 52 -6.75 0.60 -6.61
CA LEU A 52 -6.41 2.02 -6.66
C LEU A 52 -7.34 2.86 -5.78
N LEU A 53 -8.64 2.60 -5.82
CA LEU A 53 -9.62 3.24 -4.93
C LEU A 53 -9.26 3.00 -3.46
N MET A 54 -8.95 1.75 -3.11
CA MET A 54 -8.55 1.39 -1.75
C MET A 54 -7.24 2.08 -1.38
N LEU A 55 -6.24 2.12 -2.26
CA LEU A 55 -5.00 2.87 -2.04
C LEU A 55 -5.27 4.37 -1.74
N LEU A 56 -6.21 5.00 -2.44
CA LEU A 56 -6.58 6.41 -2.21
C LEU A 56 -7.22 6.61 -0.83
N LEU A 57 -8.14 5.73 -0.42
CA LEU A 57 -8.75 5.77 0.92
C LEU A 57 -7.71 5.59 2.03
N ASN A 58 -6.74 4.74 1.74
CA ASN A 58 -5.65 4.36 2.62
C ASN A 58 -4.63 5.49 2.83
N ALA A 59 -4.20 6.13 1.75
CA ALA A 59 -3.35 7.31 1.80
C ALA A 59 -4.03 8.49 2.53
N GLY A 60 -5.34 8.66 2.33
CA GLY A 60 -6.15 9.66 3.05
C GLY A 60 -6.12 9.43 4.57
N SER A 61 -6.33 8.19 5.01
CA SER A 61 -6.32 7.81 6.43
C SER A 61 -4.96 8.06 7.08
N MET A 62 -3.87 7.72 6.39
CA MET A 62 -2.50 7.97 6.86
C MET A 62 -2.22 9.47 7.05
N SER A 63 -2.57 10.27 6.05
CA SER A 63 -2.36 11.72 6.09
C SER A 63 -3.18 12.41 7.19
N PHE A 64 -4.32 11.84 7.57
CA PHE A 64 -5.15 12.33 8.67
C PHE A 64 -4.44 12.11 10.01
N LEU A 65 -3.93 10.90 10.27
CA LEU A 65 -3.25 10.57 11.53
C LEU A 65 -1.99 11.42 11.77
N GLN A 66 -1.16 11.61 10.74
CA GLN A 66 0.06 12.43 10.84
C GLN A 66 -0.23 13.89 11.23
N ARG A 67 -1.36 14.45 10.78
CA ARG A 67 -1.75 15.83 11.11
C ARG A 67 -2.09 16.03 12.58
N PHE A 68 -2.62 15.00 13.26
CA PHE A 68 -2.93 15.10 14.70
C PHE A 68 -1.69 15.00 15.59
N GLU A 69 -0.63 14.34 15.12
CA GLU A 69 0.62 14.19 15.86
C GLU A 69 1.46 15.48 15.83
N ILE A 70 1.54 16.12 14.65
CA ILE A 70 2.31 17.36 14.45
C ILE A 70 1.77 18.51 15.32
N ILE A 71 0.45 18.69 15.42
CA ILE A 71 -0.15 19.79 16.20
C ILE A 71 0.13 19.62 17.70
N LYS A 72 0.14 18.38 18.21
CA LYS A 72 0.44 18.10 19.63
C LYS A 72 1.93 18.30 19.92
N LEU A 73 2.83 17.87 19.04
CA LEU A 73 4.28 18.05 19.22
C LEU A 73 4.70 19.54 19.17
N TYR A 74 4.11 20.33 18.26
CA TYR A 74 4.47 21.75 18.12
C TYR A 74 3.91 22.67 19.22
N ALA A 75 2.80 22.30 19.88
CA ALA A 75 2.14 23.18 20.85
C ALA A 75 2.31 22.74 22.32
N TRP A 76 2.64 21.47 22.62
CA TRP A 76 2.54 20.94 23.98
C TRP A 76 3.88 20.69 24.70
N GLU A 77 5.01 20.55 24.00
CA GLU A 77 6.29 20.25 24.66
C GLU A 77 6.73 21.35 25.66
N TYR A 78 6.43 22.62 25.37
CA TYR A 78 6.75 23.77 26.25
C TYR A 78 5.76 23.99 27.39
N ALA A 79 4.53 23.49 27.31
CA ALA A 79 3.47 23.74 28.30
C ALA A 79 3.26 22.57 29.30
N PHE A 80 3.61 21.34 28.92
CA PHE A 80 3.23 20.13 29.66
C PHE A 80 4.30 19.55 30.60
N ALA A 81 5.56 19.96 30.55
CA ALA A 81 6.60 19.38 31.41
C ALA A 81 6.31 19.47 32.92
N ALA A 82 5.46 20.42 33.35
CA ALA A 82 5.18 20.68 34.77
C ALA A 82 3.85 20.11 35.32
N GLN A 83 2.91 19.61 34.51
CA GLN A 83 1.54 19.23 34.95
C GLN A 83 1.21 17.72 34.84
N VAL A 84 2.18 16.89 34.44
CA VAL A 84 1.94 15.55 33.83
C VAL A 84 1.65 14.38 34.80
N THR A 85 1.77 14.51 36.12
CA THR A 85 1.57 13.36 37.02
C THR A 85 0.11 13.04 37.34
N GLU A 86 -0.81 14.01 37.25
CA GLU A 86 -2.22 13.81 37.64
C GLU A 86 -3.14 13.39 36.46
N ILE A 87 -2.78 13.76 35.23
CA ILE A 87 -3.63 13.61 34.03
C ILE A 87 -3.58 12.17 33.43
N ARG A 88 -2.66 11.31 33.90
CA ARG A 88 -2.36 9.97 33.31
C ARG A 88 -3.54 8.98 33.19
N LYS A 89 -4.59 9.08 34.02
CA LYS A 89 -5.71 8.12 33.98
C LYS A 89 -6.75 8.42 32.90
N SER A 90 -6.97 9.69 32.55
CA SER A 90 -7.84 10.08 31.43
C SER A 90 -7.18 9.82 30.09
N GLU A 91 -5.87 10.06 30.00
CA GLU A 91 -5.09 9.81 28.79
C GLU A 91 -5.10 8.34 28.38
N LEU A 92 -5.09 7.41 29.34
CA LEU A 92 -5.15 5.98 29.05
C LEU A 92 -6.45 5.58 28.32
N ARG A 93 -7.57 6.25 28.59
CA ARG A 93 -8.83 6.02 27.86
C ARG A 93 -8.79 6.57 26.45
N ASP A 94 -8.15 7.71 26.25
CA ASP A 94 -8.01 8.31 24.92
C ASP A 94 -6.99 7.56 24.07
N LEU A 95 -5.90 7.07 24.66
CA LEU A 95 -4.97 6.14 24.02
C LEU A 95 -5.68 4.84 23.62
N LEU A 96 -6.51 4.27 24.49
CA LEU A 96 -7.29 3.08 24.15
C LEU A 96 -8.25 3.34 22.98
N ARG A 97 -8.91 4.50 22.94
CA ARG A 97 -9.78 4.88 21.82
C ARG A 97 -9.01 5.00 20.51
N ILE A 98 -7.82 5.58 20.54
CA ILE A 98 -6.94 5.68 19.37
C ILE A 98 -6.51 4.28 18.91
N ILE A 99 -6.09 3.41 19.83
CA ILE A 99 -5.68 2.03 19.51
C ILE A 99 -6.84 1.22 18.96
N ILE A 100 -8.06 1.35 19.53
CA ILE A 100 -9.26 0.68 19.01
C ILE A 100 -9.61 1.21 17.61
N CYS A 101 -9.55 2.52 17.40
CA CYS A 101 -9.81 3.11 16.09
C CYS A 101 -8.79 2.63 15.04
N TRP A 102 -7.51 2.58 15.40
CA TRP A 102 -6.46 2.01 14.57
C TRP A 102 -6.68 0.53 14.29
N ALA A 103 -7.04 -0.27 15.30
CA ALA A 103 -7.34 -1.69 15.13
C ALA A 103 -8.54 -1.93 14.20
N CYS A 104 -9.60 -1.11 14.31
CA CYS A 104 -10.74 -1.17 13.39
C CYS A 104 -10.33 -0.81 11.94
N ALA A 105 -9.51 0.22 11.77
CA ALA A 105 -8.97 0.59 10.46
C ALA A 105 -8.10 -0.52 9.86
N GLN A 106 -7.26 -1.17 10.69
CA GLN A 106 -6.45 -2.32 10.28
C GLN A 106 -7.31 -3.54 9.92
N LEU A 107 -8.40 -3.78 10.65
CA LEU A 107 -9.34 -4.84 10.31
C LEU A 107 -9.98 -4.58 8.94
N PHE A 108 -10.41 -3.35 8.69
CA PHE A 108 -10.95 -2.94 7.39
C PHE A 108 -9.91 -3.14 6.26
N TRP A 109 -8.65 -2.78 6.52
CA TRP A 109 -7.55 -3.02 5.60
C TRP A 109 -7.34 -4.50 5.28
N ASN A 110 -7.45 -5.36 6.29
CA ASN A 110 -7.32 -6.81 6.12
C ASN A 110 -8.50 -7.45 5.38
N MET A 111 -9.67 -6.79 5.36
CA MET A 111 -10.84 -7.26 4.60
C MET A 111 -10.80 -6.87 3.10
N THR A 112 -9.97 -5.90 2.73
CA THR A 112 -9.79 -5.43 1.35
C THR A 112 -9.54 -6.51 0.29
N PRO A 113 -8.64 -7.52 0.47
CA PRO A 113 -8.37 -8.52 -0.56
C PRO A 113 -9.60 -9.39 -0.85
N PHE A 114 -10.42 -9.69 0.17
CA PHE A 114 -11.66 -10.44 -0.02
C PHE A 114 -12.67 -9.66 -0.86
N VAL A 115 -12.79 -8.35 -0.64
CA VAL A 115 -13.69 -7.48 -1.41
C VAL A 115 -13.25 -7.40 -2.88
N ILE A 116 -11.94 -7.24 -3.13
CA ILE A 116 -11.38 -7.20 -4.49
C ILE A 116 -11.58 -8.54 -5.20
N LEU A 117 -11.34 -9.65 -4.51
CA LEU A 117 -11.53 -11.00 -5.07
C LEU A 117 -12.99 -11.28 -5.38
N LEU A 118 -13.89 -11.02 -4.43
CA LEU A 118 -15.32 -11.23 -4.61
C LEU A 118 -15.84 -10.41 -5.79
N SER A 119 -15.52 -9.12 -5.86
CA SER A 119 -15.95 -8.24 -6.94
C SER A 119 -15.38 -8.67 -8.29
N THR A 120 -14.09 -8.98 -8.36
CA THR A 120 -13.44 -9.40 -9.61
C THR A 120 -14.04 -10.71 -10.14
N PHE A 121 -14.26 -11.71 -9.28
CA PHE A 121 -14.89 -12.96 -9.70
C PHE A 121 -16.38 -12.79 -10.02
N THR A 122 -17.08 -11.92 -9.29
CA THR A 122 -18.48 -11.61 -9.60
C THR A 122 -18.59 -11.00 -10.99
N VAL A 123 -17.68 -10.09 -11.36
CA VAL A 123 -17.69 -9.50 -12.71
C VAL A 123 -17.20 -10.50 -13.76
N TYR A 124 -16.18 -11.30 -13.46
CA TYR A 124 -15.73 -12.36 -14.36
C TYR A 124 -16.86 -13.35 -14.67
N THR A 125 -17.49 -13.91 -13.64
CA THR A 125 -18.59 -14.87 -13.80
C THR A 125 -19.79 -14.23 -14.49
N ARG A 126 -20.11 -12.95 -14.21
CA ARG A 126 -21.15 -12.22 -14.93
C ARG A 126 -20.80 -12.02 -16.40
N GLY A 127 -19.55 -11.74 -16.75
CA GLY A 127 -19.07 -11.63 -18.13
C GLY A 127 -19.09 -12.95 -18.89
N VAL A 128 -18.83 -14.08 -18.21
CA VAL A 128 -18.96 -15.42 -18.78
C VAL A 128 -20.43 -15.84 -18.94
N LEU A 129 -21.27 -15.53 -17.95
CA LEU A 129 -22.68 -15.93 -17.90
C LEU A 129 -23.57 -15.06 -18.81
N PHE A 130 -23.25 -13.76 -18.93
CA PHE A 130 -23.98 -12.79 -19.75
C PHE A 130 -23.01 -12.08 -20.71
N PRO A 131 -22.58 -12.73 -21.80
CA PRO A 131 -21.79 -12.07 -22.82
C PRO A 131 -22.65 -10.99 -23.51
N LEU A 132 -22.25 -9.72 -23.43
CA LEU A 132 -22.88 -8.67 -24.23
C LEU A 132 -22.58 -8.97 -25.71
N SER A 133 -23.64 -9.28 -26.47
CA SER A 133 -23.67 -9.60 -27.92
C SER A 133 -23.29 -11.06 -28.25
N THR A 134 -24.24 -12.00 -28.32
CA THR A 134 -25.10 -12.39 -29.47
C THR A 134 -24.36 -12.83 -30.73
N SER A 135 -23.95 -14.09 -30.76
CA SER A 135 -24.12 -14.95 -31.94
C SER A 135 -24.12 -16.41 -31.46
N VAL A 136 -25.33 -16.98 -31.32
CA VAL A 136 -25.48 -18.43 -31.16
C VAL A 136 -25.24 -19.05 -32.54
N PRO A 137 -24.24 -19.93 -32.72
CA PRO A 137 -24.18 -20.76 -33.92
C PRO A 137 -25.36 -21.73 -33.95
N THR A 138 -26.14 -21.66 -35.01
CA THR A 138 -27.14 -22.68 -35.36
C THR A 138 -26.52 -23.89 -36.09
N ASN A 139 -25.21 -24.07 -36.01
CA ASN A 139 -24.48 -25.06 -36.78
C ASN A 139 -23.53 -25.73 -35.79
N GLY A 140 -23.73 -27.02 -35.51
CA GLY A 140 -23.06 -27.82 -34.45
C GLY A 140 -21.54 -28.02 -34.58
N SER A 141 -20.82 -27.03 -35.08
CA SER A 141 -19.36 -26.99 -35.17
C SER A 141 -18.88 -25.58 -34.87
N GLU A 142 -18.80 -25.23 -33.59
CA GLU A 142 -18.11 -24.02 -33.14
C GLU A 142 -17.09 -24.37 -32.05
N VAL A 143 -15.87 -24.66 -32.48
CA VAL A 143 -14.68 -24.34 -31.69
C VAL A 143 -14.48 -22.84 -31.85
N ILE A 144 -15.15 -22.01 -31.03
CA ILE A 144 -14.72 -20.60 -30.89
C ILE A 144 -13.37 -20.64 -30.18
N PRO A 145 -12.27 -20.14 -30.77
CA PRO A 145 -10.91 -20.29 -30.24
C PRO A 145 -10.62 -19.50 -28.96
N ASN A 146 -11.61 -18.87 -28.32
CA ASN A 146 -11.39 -18.09 -27.10
C ASN A 146 -12.67 -17.86 -26.26
N ARG A 147 -13.49 -18.90 -26.03
CA ARG A 147 -14.57 -18.76 -25.03
C ARG A 147 -13.92 -18.61 -23.65
N PRO A 148 -14.32 -17.63 -22.82
CA PRO A 148 -13.83 -17.56 -21.46
C PRO A 148 -14.24 -18.86 -20.76
N SER A 149 -13.24 -19.65 -20.41
CA SER A 149 -13.44 -20.93 -19.74
C SER A 149 -14.12 -20.70 -18.39
N PHE A 150 -14.90 -21.68 -17.96
CA PHE A 150 -15.55 -21.63 -16.65
C PHE A 150 -14.50 -21.44 -15.55
N LEU A 151 -14.95 -20.85 -14.43
CA LEU A 151 -14.12 -20.53 -13.29
C LEU A 151 -13.66 -21.83 -12.59
N ASN A 152 -12.49 -22.35 -12.98
CA ASN A 152 -11.87 -23.50 -12.34
C ASN A 152 -11.07 -23.10 -11.10
N ALA A 153 -10.90 -24.05 -10.17
CA ALA A 153 -10.15 -23.85 -8.92
C ALA A 153 -8.74 -23.30 -9.18
N GLU A 154 -8.04 -23.80 -10.20
CA GLU A 154 -6.73 -23.31 -10.62
C GLU A 154 -6.73 -21.80 -10.91
N ARG A 155 -7.72 -21.32 -11.69
CA ARG A 155 -7.83 -19.89 -12.00
C ARG A 155 -8.09 -19.05 -10.76
N ILE A 156 -8.92 -19.55 -9.85
CA ILE A 156 -9.22 -18.87 -8.60
C ILE A 156 -7.95 -18.72 -7.77
N PHE A 157 -7.23 -19.82 -7.50
CA PHE A 157 -6.04 -19.77 -6.67
C PHE A 157 -4.91 -18.94 -7.29
N VAL A 158 -4.68 -19.07 -8.60
CA VAL A 158 -3.66 -18.28 -9.31
C VAL A 158 -4.03 -16.79 -9.30
N SER A 159 -5.30 -16.44 -9.44
CA SER A 159 -5.71 -15.03 -9.38
C SER A 159 -5.61 -14.44 -7.98
N VAL A 160 -5.97 -15.20 -6.93
CA VAL A 160 -5.79 -14.80 -5.52
C VAL A 160 -4.32 -14.51 -5.23
N SER A 161 -3.43 -15.41 -5.64
CA SER A 161 -1.99 -15.22 -5.42
C SER A 161 -1.45 -14.04 -6.20
N LEU A 162 -1.86 -13.85 -7.46
CA LEU A 162 -1.44 -12.72 -8.29
C LEU A 162 -1.97 -11.37 -7.76
N PHE A 163 -3.20 -11.30 -7.25
CA PHE A 163 -3.71 -10.08 -6.61
C PHE A 163 -2.94 -9.74 -5.33
N ASN A 164 -2.59 -10.74 -4.52
CA ASN A 164 -1.74 -10.53 -3.35
C ASN A 164 -0.34 -10.07 -3.77
N LEU A 165 0.25 -10.66 -4.82
CA LEU A 165 1.54 -10.28 -5.36
C LEU A 165 1.55 -8.84 -5.89
N LEU A 166 0.44 -8.40 -6.51
CA LEU A 166 0.27 -7.04 -7.02
C LEU A 166 0.06 -6.04 -5.87
N ARG A 167 -0.61 -6.45 -4.79
CA ARG A 167 -0.95 -5.59 -3.66
C ARG A 167 0.29 -5.12 -2.88
N GLU A 168 1.18 -6.04 -2.53
CA GLU A 168 2.33 -5.75 -1.68
C GLU A 168 3.16 -4.55 -2.16
N PRO A 169 3.62 -4.48 -3.43
CA PRO A 169 4.38 -3.33 -3.91
C PRO A 169 3.55 -2.04 -3.94
N LEU A 170 2.27 -2.12 -4.30
CA LEU A 170 1.35 -0.96 -4.34
C LEU A 170 1.12 -0.34 -2.97
N VAL A 171 0.99 -1.17 -1.94
CA VAL A 171 0.83 -0.71 -0.57
C VAL A 171 2.14 -0.18 -0.02
N ALA A 172 3.27 -0.85 -0.30
CA ALA A 172 4.57 -0.50 0.26
C ALA A 172 5.16 0.79 -0.34
N LEU A 173 4.82 1.16 -1.58
CA LEU A 173 5.35 2.34 -2.28
C LEU A 173 5.26 3.63 -1.43
N PRO A 174 4.08 4.07 -0.93
CA PRO A 174 3.98 5.24 -0.06
C PRO A 174 4.81 5.18 1.22
N TRP A 175 5.06 3.99 1.78
CA TRP A 175 5.83 3.84 3.02
C TRP A 175 7.33 3.89 2.75
N ASN A 176 7.77 3.21 1.70
CA ASN A 176 9.17 3.12 1.31
C ASN A 176 9.69 4.45 0.76
N GLU A 177 8.87 5.19 0.00
CA GLU A 177 9.28 6.51 -0.50
C GLU A 177 9.34 7.56 0.61
N ASN A 178 8.44 7.53 1.59
CA ASN A 178 8.54 8.42 2.76
C ASN A 178 9.85 8.15 3.53
N ALA A 179 10.22 6.89 3.73
CA ALA A 179 11.47 6.54 4.41
C ALA A 179 12.70 7.00 3.62
N ALA A 180 12.75 6.73 2.31
CA ALA A 180 13.85 7.15 1.46
C ALA A 180 13.97 8.68 1.39
N VAL A 181 12.86 9.42 1.22
CA VAL A 181 12.87 10.89 1.14
C VAL A 181 13.30 11.52 2.47
N ILE A 182 12.82 11.01 3.61
CA ILE A 182 13.26 11.45 4.94
C ILE A 182 14.77 11.22 5.08
N GLN A 183 15.27 10.05 4.68
CA GLN A 183 16.68 9.72 4.79
C GLN A 183 17.55 10.58 3.85
N PHE A 184 17.10 10.86 2.63
CA PHE A 184 17.77 11.78 1.70
C PHE A 184 17.77 13.22 2.23
N ARG A 185 16.64 13.69 2.77
CA ARG A 185 16.52 15.00 3.41
C ARG A 185 17.49 15.13 4.58
N ASP A 186 17.56 14.11 5.42
CA ASP A 186 18.42 14.08 6.60
C ASP A 186 19.90 13.87 6.22
N ALA A 187 20.20 13.26 5.07
CA ALA A 187 21.55 13.17 4.49
C ALA A 187 22.02 14.51 3.88
N ALA A 188 21.11 15.28 3.29
CA ALA A 188 21.37 16.63 2.80
C ALA A 188 21.60 17.63 3.95
N PHE A 189 21.01 17.38 5.12
CA PHE A 189 21.22 18.13 6.37
C PHE A 189 22.16 17.37 7.32
N SER A 190 23.40 17.12 6.92
CA SER A 190 24.42 16.66 7.88
C SER A 190 25.04 17.88 8.60
N TRP A 191 25.01 17.85 9.93
CA TRP A 191 25.59 18.88 10.79
C TRP A 191 27.12 18.82 10.67
N THR A 192 27.74 19.81 10.05
CA THR A 192 29.12 20.14 10.37
C THR A 192 29.15 20.70 11.80
N ASP A 193 30.10 20.26 12.64
CA ASP A 193 30.31 20.76 14.01
C ASP A 193 30.73 22.26 14.09
N THR A 194 30.48 23.05 13.05
CA THR A 194 30.90 24.44 12.93
C THR A 194 29.72 25.37 12.57
N GLY A 195 28.95 25.79 13.57
CA GLY A 195 28.14 27.02 13.53
C GLY A 195 26.99 27.09 12.50
N PRO A 196 26.22 28.19 12.48
CA PRO A 196 24.92 28.23 11.82
C PRO A 196 25.04 28.45 10.30
N LEU A 197 24.38 27.55 9.56
CA LEU A 197 23.75 27.65 8.24
C LEU A 197 24.28 28.73 7.27
N VAL A 198 25.03 28.29 6.25
CA VAL A 198 25.18 29.03 4.99
C VAL A 198 24.39 28.30 3.91
N LEU A 199 23.29 28.92 3.45
CA LEU A 199 22.54 28.49 2.28
C LEU A 199 23.40 28.75 1.03
N SER A 200 23.91 27.70 0.38
CA SER A 200 24.41 27.86 -0.99
C SER A 200 23.20 27.95 -1.93
N LYS A 201 23.11 29.09 -2.61
CA LYS A 201 22.15 29.34 -3.71
C LYS A 201 22.20 28.26 -4.77
#